data_AF-A0AAN6S0F3-F1
#
_entry.id   AF-A0AAN6S0F3-F1
#
_cell.length_a   1.000
_cell.length_b   1.000
_cell.length_c   1.000
_cell.angle_alpha   90.00
_cell.angle_beta   90.00
_cell.angle_gamma   90.00
#
_symmetry.space_group_name_H-M   'P 1'
#
loop_
_entity.id
_entity.type
_entity.pdbx_description
1 polymer ?
#
loop_
_entity_poly.entity_id
_entity_poly.type
_entity_poly.pdbx_seq_one_letter_code
_entity_poly.pdbx_strand_id
1 'polypeptide(L)'
;PTLVIEAGNSQTLEQLRVDMRWWFGPSNHQVKIVLLAKLDRNQGQIVLEKWVETRAQPRPGATTTRAAAASAAGLREERRRSGRADFPCSWVLHVRVVRNKCRM
;
A
#
# COMPACT_ATOMS: atom_id res chain seq x y z
N PRO A 1 -9.23 7.97 -7.35
CA PRO A 1 -8.63 7.23 -8.50
C PRO A 1 -8.51 5.76 -8.13
N THR A 2 -8.91 4.82 -8.99
CA THR A 2 -8.94 3.38 -8.67
C THR A 2 -7.57 2.70 -8.85
N LEU A 3 -6.76 3.21 -9.79
CA LEU A 3 -5.44 2.70 -10.16
C LEU A 3 -4.43 3.86 -10.13
N VAL A 4 -3.25 3.59 -9.56
CA VAL A 4 -2.08 4.48 -9.62
C VAL A 4 -0.91 3.70 -10.25
N ILE A 5 -0.15 4.36 -11.12
CA ILE A 5 1.08 3.80 -11.70
C ILE A 5 2.22 4.76 -11.37
N GLU A 6 3.27 4.25 -10.72
CA GLU A 6 4.49 5.00 -10.48
C GLU A 6 5.67 4.30 -11.14
N ALA A 7 6.49 5.08 -11.85
CA ALA A 7 7.68 4.60 -12.52
C ALA A 7 8.91 5.34 -12.02
N GLY A 8 9.90 4.60 -11.52
CA GLY A 8 11.14 5.17 -11.00
C GLY A 8 12.37 4.61 -11.70
N ASN A 9 13.27 5.50 -12.11
CA ASN A 9 14.58 5.13 -12.62
C ASN A 9 15.70 5.37 -11.58
N SER A 10 15.71 6.53 -10.93
CA SER A 10 16.77 6.90 -9.99
C SER A 10 16.43 6.55 -8.53
N GLN A 11 15.14 6.52 -8.19
CA GLN A 11 14.67 6.11 -6.86
C GLN A 11 14.94 4.62 -6.61
N THR A 12 15.15 4.26 -5.35
CA THR A 12 15.21 2.85 -4.94
C THR A 12 13.82 2.25 -4.95
N LEU A 13 13.73 0.91 -5.05
CA LEU A 13 12.45 0.21 -4.97
C LEU A 13 11.77 0.44 -3.61
N GLU A 14 12.55 0.60 -2.54
CA GLU A 14 12.03 0.89 -1.20
C GLU A 14 11.38 2.27 -1.12
N GLN A 15 11.96 3.29 -1.73
CA GLN A 15 11.36 4.63 -1.81
C GLN A 15 10.01 4.60 -2.53
N LEU A 16 9.92 3.90 -3.67
CA LEU A 16 8.66 3.72 -4.39
C LEU A 16 7.60 2.97 -3.56
N ARG A 17 8.01 2.03 -2.70
CA ARG A 17 7.09 1.35 -1.79
C ARG A 17 6.58 2.27 -0.67
N VAL A 18 7.38 3.23 -0.22
CA VAL A 18 6.94 4.25 0.74
C VAL A 18 5.89 5.15 0.08
N ASP A 19 6.13 5.60 -1.14
CA ASP A 19 5.20 6.41 -1.92
C ASP A 19 3.88 5.65 -2.16
N MET A 20 3.96 4.37 -2.55
CA MET A 20 2.81 3.48 -2.67
C MET A 20 1.97 3.39 -1.38
N ARG A 21 2.61 3.22 -0.22
CA ARG A 21 1.88 3.15 1.06
C ARG A 21 1.13 4.45 1.33
N TRP A 22 1.72 5.57 0.94
CA TRP A 22 1.05 6.86 1.06
C TRP A 22 -0.16 6.97 0.12
N TRP A 23 -0.21 6.30 -1.02
CA TRP A 23 -1.42 6.31 -1.86
C TRP A 23 -2.61 5.60 -1.22
N PHE A 24 -2.40 4.57 -0.41
CA PHE A 24 -3.51 3.81 0.19
C PHE A 24 -4.13 4.49 1.42
N GLY A 25 -3.31 4.99 2.35
CA GLY A 25 -3.77 5.55 3.63
C GLY A 25 -4.79 6.69 3.57
N PRO A 26 -4.53 7.80 2.86
CA PRO A 26 -5.39 8.97 2.79
C PRO A 26 -6.49 8.81 1.75
N SER A 27 -6.42 7.79 0.89
CA SER A 27 -7.39 7.62 -0.17
C SER A 27 -8.75 7.13 0.35
N ASN A 28 -8.90 6.84 1.65
CA ASN A 28 -10.11 6.26 2.23
C ASN A 28 -10.60 5.05 1.39
N HIS A 29 -9.69 4.13 1.09
CA HIS A 29 -9.93 2.97 0.24
C HIS A 29 -10.35 3.31 -1.21
N GLN A 30 -10.11 4.51 -1.74
CA GLN A 30 -10.44 4.81 -3.14
C GLN A 30 -9.41 4.23 -4.11
N VAL A 31 -8.14 4.18 -3.70
CA VAL A 31 -7.10 3.49 -4.48
C VAL A 31 -7.19 2.00 -4.20
N LYS A 32 -7.43 1.21 -5.26
CA LYS A 32 -7.54 -0.25 -5.17
C LYS A 32 -6.27 -0.95 -5.60
N ILE A 33 -5.55 -0.36 -6.55
CA ILE A 33 -4.36 -0.94 -7.15
C ILE A 33 -3.28 0.14 -7.30
N VAL A 34 -2.06 -0.17 -6.89
CA VAL A 34 -0.86 0.61 -7.22
C VAL A 34 0.13 -0.29 -7.95
N LEU A 35 0.59 0.15 -9.12
CA LEU A 35 1.61 -0.53 -9.91
C LEU A 35 2.91 0.26 -9.84
N LEU A 36 3.94 -0.32 -9.24
CA LEU A 36 5.29 0.23 -9.25
C LEU A 36 6.09 -0.38 -10.39
N ALA A 37 6.75 0.45 -11.18
CA ALA A 37 7.67 0.04 -12.24
C ALA A 37 9.06 0.63 -11.99
N LYS A 38 10.02 -0.23 -11.68
CA LYS A 38 11.39 0.17 -11.36
C LYS A 38 12.36 -0.37 -12.40
N LEU A 39 13.11 0.52 -13.05
CA LEU A 39 14.25 0.12 -13.87
C LEU A 39 15.47 -0.15 -12.98
N ASP A 40 15.94 -1.39 -12.98
CA ASP A 40 17.24 -1.79 -12.45
C ASP A 40 18.26 -1.80 -13.61
N ARG A 41 19.05 -0.73 -13.70
CA ARG A 41 20.09 -0.56 -14.73
C ARG A 41 21.26 -1.51 -14.56
N ASN A 42 21.60 -1.85 -13.31
CA ASN A 42 22.74 -2.72 -13.02
C ASN A 42 22.47 -4.13 -13.53
N GLN A 43 21.21 -4.55 -13.44
CA GLN A 43 20.78 -5.88 -13.87
C GLN A 43 20.16 -5.91 -15.27
N GLY A 44 19.85 -4.75 -15.86
CA GLY A 44 19.16 -4.63 -17.14
C GLY A 44 17.70 -5.13 -17.11
N GLN A 45 17.00 -4.90 -15.99
CA GLN A 45 15.67 -5.47 -15.73
C GLN A 45 14.67 -4.41 -15.31
N ILE A 46 13.41 -4.66 -15.58
CA ILE A 46 12.29 -3.88 -15.05
C ILE A 46 11.61 -4.73 -13.98
N VAL A 47 11.55 -4.21 -12.76
CA VAL A 47 10.80 -4.79 -11.66
C VAL A 47 9.42 -4.16 -11.64
N LEU A 48 8.39 -4.99 -11.76
CA LEU A 48 6.99 -4.60 -11.65
C LEU A 48 6.42 -5.14 -10.35
N GLU A 49 5.91 -4.27 -9.49
CA GLU A 49 5.19 -4.66 -8.28
C GLU A 49 3.74 -4.20 -8.35
N LYS A 50 2.82 -5.15 -8.25
CA LYS A 50 1.40 -4.85 -8.13
C LYS A 50 1.00 -4.97 -6.67
N TRP A 51 0.49 -3.87 -6.12
CA TRP A 51 -0.07 -3.78 -4.78
C TRP A 51 -1.58 -3.67 -4.89
N VAL A 52 -2.29 -4.56 -4.20
CA VAL A 52 -3.75 -4.58 -4.20
C VAL A 52 -4.26 -4.44 -2.76
N GLU A 53 -5.23 -3.55 -2.60
CA GLU A 53 -5.97 -3.43 -1.35
C GLU A 53 -6.74 -4.71 -1.04
N THR A 54 -6.39 -5.37 0.06
CA THR A 54 -7.17 -6.49 0.57
C THR A 54 -8.04 -6.00 1.71
N ARG A 55 -9.36 -6.12 1.56
CA ARG A 55 -10.27 -5.92 2.68
C ARG A 55 -9.95 -7.01 3.70
N ALA A 56 -9.63 -6.62 4.94
CA ALA A 56 -9.52 -7.58 6.03
C ALA A 56 -10.86 -8.33 6.12
N GLN A 57 -10.89 -9.59 5.69
CA GLN A 57 -12.06 -10.42 5.90
C GLN A 57 -12.26 -10.56 7.41
N PRO A 58 -13.46 -10.29 7.94
CA PRO A 58 -13.78 -10.65 9.31
C PRO A 58 -13.57 -12.16 9.43
N ARG A 59 -12.62 -12.58 10.28
CA ARG A 59 -12.46 -14.01 10.58
C ARG A 59 -13.79 -14.50 11.16
N PRO A 60 -14.46 -15.52 10.58
CA PRO A 60 -15.62 -16.14 11.21
C PRO A 60 -15.16 -16.71 12.56
N GLY A 61 -15.72 -16.20 13.67
CA GLY A 61 -15.38 -16.63 15.04
C GLY A 61 -14.59 -15.64 15.89
N ALA A 62 -14.23 -14.45 15.37
CA ALA A 62 -13.70 -13.38 16.22
C ALA A 62 -14.84 -12.55 16.82
N THR A 63 -15.27 -12.89 18.04
CA THR A 63 -16.14 -12.04 18.87
C THR A 63 -15.46 -10.70 19.10
N THR A 64 -15.90 -9.65 18.41
CA THR A 64 -15.39 -8.28 18.56
C THR A 64 -15.98 -7.61 19.81
N THR A 65 -15.51 -8.00 21.00
CA THR A 65 -15.99 -7.44 22.28
C THR A 65 -15.52 -5.98 22.51
N ARG A 66 -14.77 -5.37 21.58
CA ARG A 66 -14.31 -3.97 21.72
C ARG A 66 -15.07 -2.95 20.88
N ALA A 67 -15.84 -3.36 19.87
CA ALA A 67 -16.58 -2.41 19.04
C ALA A 67 -17.76 -1.76 19.78
N ALA A 68 -18.37 -2.44 20.75
CA ALA A 68 -19.52 -1.93 21.49
C ALA A 68 -19.19 -0.79 22.48
N ALA A 69 -17.94 -0.69 22.96
CA ALA A 69 -17.55 0.34 23.93
C ALA A 69 -17.22 1.70 23.29
N ALA A 70 -16.82 1.72 22.01
CA ALA A 70 -16.43 2.95 21.33
C ALA A 70 -17.63 3.82 20.92
N SER A 71 -18.83 3.24 20.81
CA SER A 71 -20.05 3.95 20.44
C SER A 71 -20.57 4.90 21.54
N ALA A 72 -20.04 4.83 22.76
CA ALA A 72 -20.44 5.69 23.89
C ALA A 72 -19.53 6.91 24.10
N ALA A 73 -18.37 7.00 23.43
CA ALA A 73 -17.35 8.01 23.69
C ALA A 73 -17.16 9.02 22.55
N GLY A 74 -18.15 9.16 21.67
CA GLY A 74 -18.19 10.26 20.72
C GLY A 74 -18.62 11.53 21.44
N LEU A 75 -17.69 12.48 21.64
CA LEU A 75 -17.85 13.95 21.61
C LEU A 75 -16.79 14.65 22.48
N ARG A 76 -15.59 14.89 21.95
CA ARG A 76 -14.78 16.13 22.10
C ARG A 76 -13.30 15.89 21.74
N GLU A 77 -12.68 16.96 21.26
CA GLU A 77 -11.24 17.18 21.19
C GLU A 77 -10.48 16.59 20.00
N GLU A 78 -10.77 17.20 18.86
CA GLU A 78 -9.85 17.38 17.74
C GLU A 78 -8.57 18.15 18.16
N ARG A 79 -7.45 17.87 17.47
CA ARG A 79 -6.20 18.65 17.39
C ARG A 79 -5.13 18.40 18.49
N ARG A 80 -4.23 17.43 18.23
CA ARG A 80 -2.74 17.54 18.33
C ARG A 80 -2.05 16.16 18.34
N ARG A 81 -0.90 16.08 17.65
CA ARG A 81 0.15 15.01 17.64
C ARG A 81 -0.14 13.86 16.66
N SER A 82 0.57 13.77 15.53
CA SER A 82 1.96 13.29 15.39
C SER A 82 2.18 11.96 16.10
N GLY A 83 2.38 10.89 15.32
CA GLY A 83 2.82 9.60 15.85
C GLY A 83 2.28 8.42 15.06
N ARG A 84 3.10 7.93 14.11
CA ARG A 84 3.17 6.52 13.72
C ARG A 84 1.82 5.84 13.42
N ALA A 85 1.30 6.13 12.24
CA ALA A 85 0.83 5.18 11.24
C ALA A 85 0.90 3.66 11.60
N ASP A 86 0.11 3.22 12.57
CA ASP A 86 -0.24 1.81 12.73
C ASP A 86 -1.43 1.57 11.79
N PHE A 87 -1.15 1.14 10.56
CA PHE A 87 -2.16 1.02 9.50
C PHE A 87 -2.47 -0.47 9.24
N PRO A 88 -3.52 -1.05 9.86
CA PRO A 88 -3.85 -2.45 9.72
C PRO A 88 -4.61 -2.65 8.40
N CYS A 89 -3.89 -2.63 7.29
CA CYS A 89 -4.41 -3.04 6.00
C CYS A 89 -3.57 -4.20 5.49
N SER A 90 -4.25 -5.29 5.13
CA SER A 90 -3.63 -6.42 4.48
C SER A 90 -3.42 -6.04 3.01
N TRP A 91 -2.18 -6.13 2.53
CA TRP A 91 -1.82 -5.84 1.15
C TRP A 91 -1.27 -7.11 0.51
N VAL A 92 -1.71 -7.41 -0.70
CA VAL A 92 -1.09 -8.48 -1.50
C VAL A 92 -0.10 -7.82 -2.46
N LEU A 93 1.16 -8.21 -2.31
CA LEU A 93 2.22 -7.89 -3.23
C LEU A 93 2.35 -9.01 -4.26
N HIS A 94 2.28 -8.65 -5.54
CA HIS A 94 2.68 -9.53 -6.62
C HIS A 94 3.87 -8.90 -7.36
N VAL A 95 5.02 -9.56 -7.31
CA VAL A 95 6.24 -9.11 -8.00
C VAL A 95 6.41 -9.87 -9.29
N ARG A 96 6.66 -9.15 -10.38
CA ARG A 96 7.18 -9.71 -11.63
C ARG A 96 8.46 -8.99 -12.01
N VAL A 97 9.46 -9.76 -12.40
CA VAL A 97 10.71 -9.24 -12.94
C VAL A 97 10.74 -9.52 -14.42
N VAL A 98 10.85 -8.47 -15.23
CA VAL A 98 10.97 -8.56 -16.68
C VAL A 98 12.43 -8.33 -17.04
N ARG A 99 13.06 -9.32 -17.68
CA ARG A 99 14.40 -9.19 -18.23
C ARG A 99 14.31 -8.86 -19.71
N ASN A 100 15.02 -7.82 -20.15
CA ASN A 100 15.20 -7.62 -21.58
C ASN A 100 16.23 -8.63 -22.10
N LYS A 101 15.78 -9.63 -22.85
CA LYS A 101 16.65 -10.41 -23.76
C LYS A 101 16.87 -9.61 -25.04
N CYS A 102 17.40 -8.39 -24.96
CA CYS A 102 18.01 -7.81 -26.16
C CYS A 102 19.39 -8.43 -26.29
N ARG A 103 19.44 -9.55 -27.02
CA ARG A 103 20.67 -10.06 -27.62
C ARG A 103 21.06 -9.04 -28.70
N MET A 104 22.18 -8.33 -28.49
CA MET A 104 22.93 -7.72 -29.59
C MET A 104 23.95 -8.73 -30.10
#